data_AF-A0A529HUX9-F1
#
_entry.id   AF-A0A529HUX9-F1
#
_cell.length_a   1.000
_cell.length_b   1.000
_cell.length_c   1.000
_cell.angle_alpha   90.00
_cell.angle_beta   90.00
_cell.angle_gamma   90.00
#
_symmetry.space_group_name_H-M   'P 1'
#
loop_
_entity.id
_entity.type
_entity.pdbx_description
1 polymer ?
#
loop_
_entity_poly.entity_id
_entity_poly.type
_entity_poly.pdbx_seq_one_letter_code
_entity_poly.pdbx_strand_id
1 'polypeptide(L)'
;MGNRWNNKPEGANRGLFGADDEVGRLNLITDDIRLKAAAEIRTGRAFCLSLPLDLPGGTALNPNRKPPRRHVAIRKQGLPAVNYPLYLENTHYIDASCDDSVTLFTQYSTQWDALSH
;
A
#
# COMPACT_ATOMS: atom_id res chain seq x y z
N MET A 1 -35.40 7.08 11.68
CA MET A 1 -34.49 6.59 10.62
C MET A 1 -34.56 5.08 10.63
N GLY A 2 -34.79 4.43 9.48
CA GLY A 2 -34.88 2.96 9.40
C GLY A 2 -33.52 2.30 9.60
N ASN A 3 -33.51 1.04 10.02
CA ASN A 3 -32.28 0.26 10.14
C ASN A 3 -31.60 0.14 8.76
N ARG A 4 -30.28 0.37 8.70
CA ARG A 4 -29.48 0.22 7.46
C ARG A 4 -29.47 -1.23 6.92
N TRP A 5 -29.89 -2.21 7.73
CA TRP A 5 -30.00 -3.62 7.36
C TRP A 5 -31.18 -4.29 8.07
N ASN A 6 -31.96 -5.07 7.32
CA ASN A 6 -33.11 -5.81 7.84
C ASN A 6 -32.77 -7.27 8.24
N ASN A 7 -31.66 -7.80 7.73
CA ASN A 7 -31.19 -9.15 8.06
C ASN A 7 -29.69 -9.12 8.37
N LYS A 8 -29.31 -9.74 9.49
CA LYS A 8 -27.92 -9.98 9.90
C LYS A 8 -27.71 -11.50 9.92
N PRO A 9 -27.12 -12.08 8.86
CA PRO A 9 -26.83 -13.50 8.81
C PRO A 9 -25.95 -13.94 9.99
N GLU A 10 -26.08 -15.20 10.38
CA GLU A 10 -25.22 -15.80 11.40
C GLU A 10 -23.74 -15.66 11.02
N GLY A 11 -22.91 -15.25 11.97
CA GLY A 11 -21.48 -14.97 11.76
C GLY A 11 -21.16 -13.59 11.16
N ALA A 12 -22.15 -12.78 10.75
CA ALA A 12 -21.90 -11.43 10.25
C ALA A 12 -21.54 -10.45 11.39
N ASN A 13 -20.57 -9.57 11.16
CA ASN A 13 -20.14 -8.54 12.14
C ASN A 13 -20.85 -7.19 11.98
N ARG A 14 -21.93 -7.10 11.17
CA ARG A 14 -22.65 -5.84 10.95
C ARG A 14 -23.18 -5.28 12.27
N GLY A 15 -22.94 -3.98 12.49
CA GLY A 15 -23.31 -3.27 13.71
C GLY A 15 -22.49 -3.63 14.96
N LEU A 16 -21.47 -4.50 14.86
CA LEU A 16 -20.66 -4.89 16.02
C LEU A 16 -19.88 -3.69 16.60
N PHE A 17 -19.41 -2.80 15.74
CA PHE A 17 -18.62 -1.63 16.11
C PHE A 17 -19.34 -0.30 15.89
N GLY A 18 -20.67 -0.34 15.69
CA GLY A 18 -21.49 0.83 15.37
C GLY A 18 -22.18 0.73 14.01
N ALA A 19 -23.20 1.56 13.82
CA ALA A 19 -24.04 1.54 12.61
C ALA A 19 -23.34 2.12 11.37
N ASP A 20 -22.33 2.98 11.59
CA ASP A 20 -21.57 3.68 10.56
C ASP A 20 -20.10 3.23 10.54
N ASP A 21 -19.80 2.05 11.10
CA ASP A 21 -18.45 1.47 11.06
C ASP A 21 -18.06 1.10 9.62
N GLU A 22 -16.90 1.57 9.18
CA GLU A 22 -16.33 1.32 7.86
C GLU A 22 -15.00 0.56 7.91
N VAL A 23 -14.50 0.22 9.11
CA VAL A 23 -13.17 -0.41 9.28
C VAL A 23 -13.24 -1.85 9.81
N GLY A 24 -14.41 -2.29 10.28
CA GLY A 24 -14.68 -3.68 10.60
C GLY A 24 -13.76 -4.22 11.70
N ARG A 25 -13.14 -5.38 11.47
CA ARG A 25 -12.28 -6.01 12.49
C ARG A 25 -10.97 -5.29 12.77
N LEU A 26 -10.61 -4.27 11.99
CA LEU A 26 -9.47 -3.41 12.35
C LEU A 26 -9.71 -2.69 13.69
N ASN A 27 -10.96 -2.52 14.12
CA ASN A 27 -11.32 -2.04 15.46
C ASN A 27 -10.77 -2.90 16.61
N LEU A 28 -10.40 -4.17 16.34
CA LEU A 28 -9.78 -5.04 17.34
C LEU A 28 -8.29 -4.73 17.58
N ILE A 29 -7.67 -3.92 16.72
CA ILE A 29 -6.28 -3.47 16.86
C ILE A 29 -6.27 -2.22 17.74
N THR A 30 -6.36 -2.44 19.06
CA THR A 30 -6.32 -1.39 20.09
C THR A 30 -4.90 -1.02 20.49
N ASP A 31 -4.74 0.09 21.22
CA ASP A 31 -3.43 0.52 21.73
C ASP A 31 -2.83 -0.50 22.70
N ASP A 32 -3.64 -1.13 23.55
CA ASP A 32 -3.20 -2.22 24.42
C ASP A 32 -2.65 -3.41 23.63
N ILE A 33 -3.28 -3.77 22.51
CA ILE A 33 -2.80 -4.85 21.63
C ILE A 33 -1.50 -4.43 20.95
N ARG A 34 -1.36 -3.17 20.53
CA ARG A 34 -0.10 -2.64 19.97
C ARG A 34 1.04 -2.69 20.99
N LEU A 35 0.79 -2.31 22.24
CA LEU A 35 1.79 -2.37 23.32
C LEU A 35 2.22 -3.82 23.62
N LYS A 36 1.27 -4.76 23.68
CA LYS A 36 1.57 -6.19 23.83
C LYS A 36 2.40 -6.71 22.67
N ALA A 37 2.05 -6.37 21.43
CA ALA A 37 2.82 -6.77 20.26
C ALA A 37 4.25 -6.21 20.26
N ALA A 38 4.43 -4.95 20.69
CA ALA A 38 5.76 -4.35 20.82
C ALA A 38 6.63 -5.07 21.86
N ALA A 39 6.04 -5.56 22.96
CA ALA A 39 6.75 -6.33 23.98
C ALA A 39 7.32 -7.67 23.47
N GLU A 40 6.84 -8.19 22.34
CA GLU A 40 7.39 -9.40 21.70
C GLU A 40 8.74 -9.13 20.99
N ILE A 41 9.11 -7.86 20.77
CA ILE A 41 10.39 -7.49 20.15
C ILE A 41 11.52 -7.67 21.18
N ARG A 42 12.20 -8.84 21.12
CA ARG A 42 13.31 -9.17 22.04
C ARG A 42 14.70 -9.10 21.43
N THR A 43 14.81 -9.32 20.12
CA THR A 43 16.11 -9.48 19.43
C THR A 43 16.40 -8.41 18.38
N GLY A 44 15.40 -7.58 18.02
CA GLY A 44 15.52 -6.58 16.96
C GLY A 44 15.64 -7.17 15.54
N ARG A 45 15.51 -8.50 15.35
CA ARG A 45 15.53 -9.12 14.02
C ARG A 45 14.24 -8.82 13.26
N ALA A 46 14.36 -8.29 12.05
CA ALA A 46 13.25 -8.03 11.15
C ALA A 46 13.29 -8.98 9.93
N PHE A 47 12.12 -9.39 9.45
CA PHE A 47 11.95 -10.22 8.26
C PHE A 47 10.98 -9.54 7.30
N CYS A 48 11.36 -9.39 6.03
CA CYS A 48 10.46 -8.87 5.00
C CYS A 48 9.46 -9.96 4.61
N LEU A 49 8.17 -9.67 4.72
CA LEU A 49 7.09 -10.57 4.30
C LEU A 49 6.52 -10.21 2.91
N SER A 50 7.12 -9.20 2.27
CA SER A 50 6.75 -8.77 0.92
C SER A 50 7.59 -9.50 -0.13
N LEU A 51 6.94 -9.88 -1.22
CA LEU A 51 7.65 -10.32 -2.43
C LEU A 51 8.20 -9.10 -3.18
N PRO A 52 9.36 -9.23 -3.84
CA PRO A 52 9.77 -8.31 -4.89
C PRO A 52 8.66 -8.17 -5.95
N LEU A 53 8.47 -6.95 -6.47
CA LEU A 53 7.40 -6.64 -7.43
C LEU A 53 7.56 -7.34 -8.79
N ASP A 54 8.72 -7.93 -9.06
CA ASP A 54 9.04 -8.73 -10.23
C ASP A 54 8.91 -10.24 -9.99
N LEU A 55 8.53 -10.68 -8.78
CA LEU A 55 8.33 -12.09 -8.42
C LEU A 55 6.87 -12.42 -8.04
N PRO A 56 6.33 -13.59 -8.44
CA PRO A 56 6.90 -14.55 -9.41
C PRO A 56 6.93 -13.99 -10.85
N GLY A 57 6.38 -12.80 -11.05
CA GLY A 57 6.34 -12.11 -12.33
C GLY A 57 5.26 -12.64 -13.28
N GLY A 58 5.11 -11.95 -14.40
CA GLY A 58 4.14 -12.32 -15.44
C GLY A 58 2.69 -12.19 -14.97
N THR A 59 1.82 -13.06 -15.47
CA THR A 59 0.36 -13.01 -15.26
C THR A 59 -0.21 -14.37 -14.88
N ALA A 60 0.63 -15.28 -14.34
CA ALA A 60 0.27 -16.67 -14.09
C ALA A 60 -0.89 -16.82 -13.10
N LEU A 61 -0.95 -15.96 -12.07
CA LEU A 61 -2.00 -15.99 -11.05
C LEU A 61 -3.31 -15.36 -11.53
N ASN A 62 -3.24 -14.33 -12.38
CA ASN A 62 -4.40 -13.66 -12.94
C ASN A 62 -4.04 -13.00 -14.28
N PRO A 63 -4.63 -13.44 -15.41
CA PRO A 63 -4.29 -12.93 -16.75
C PRO A 63 -4.62 -11.44 -16.93
N ASN A 64 -5.52 -10.88 -16.11
CA ASN A 64 -5.92 -9.49 -16.18
C ASN A 64 -5.02 -8.55 -15.37
N ARG A 65 -4.14 -9.08 -14.51
CA ARG A 65 -3.23 -8.29 -13.65
C ARG A 65 -1.85 -8.30 -14.28
N LYS A 66 -1.51 -7.22 -14.98
CA LYS A 66 -0.21 -7.09 -15.67
C LYS A 66 0.91 -6.76 -14.67
N PRO A 67 2.17 -7.15 -14.95
CA PRO A 67 3.31 -6.79 -14.13
C PRO A 67 3.46 -5.27 -13.90
N PRO A 68 4.04 -4.85 -12.76
CA PRO A 68 4.24 -3.46 -12.44
C PRO A 68 5.20 -2.84 -13.46
N ARG A 69 4.90 -1.61 -13.89
CA ARG A 69 5.74 -0.88 -14.83
C ARG A 69 6.36 0.31 -14.13
N ARG A 70 7.69 0.30 -14.00
CA ARG A 70 8.46 1.45 -13.54
C ARG A 70 8.73 2.40 -14.71
N HIS A 71 8.58 3.69 -14.45
CA HIS A 71 8.86 4.77 -15.38
C HIS A 71 9.81 5.75 -14.71
N VAL A 72 10.79 6.25 -15.46
CA VAL A 72 11.62 7.37 -15.00
C VAL A 72 10.80 8.64 -15.15
N ALA A 73 10.77 9.48 -14.11
CA ALA A 73 10.10 10.77 -14.18
C ALA A 73 10.82 11.70 -15.17
N ILE A 74 10.06 12.58 -15.81
CA ILE A 74 10.61 13.55 -16.76
C ILE A 74 10.60 14.95 -16.11
N ARG A 75 11.74 15.64 -16.16
CA ARG A 75 11.95 16.98 -15.59
C ARG A 75 11.87 18.06 -16.68
N LYS A 76 12.28 19.30 -16.35
CA LYS A 76 12.33 20.41 -17.31
C LYS A 76 13.10 20.01 -18.58
N GLN A 77 12.68 20.57 -19.71
CA GLN A 77 13.25 20.33 -21.04
C GLN A 77 13.19 18.86 -21.52
N GLY A 78 12.35 18.02 -20.89
CA GLY A 78 12.17 16.63 -21.32
C GLY A 78 13.30 15.70 -20.87
N LEU A 79 14.17 16.15 -19.95
CA LEU A 79 15.29 15.36 -19.46
C LEU A 79 14.83 14.31 -18.43
N PRO A 80 15.39 13.08 -18.46
CA PRO A 80 15.07 12.06 -17.47
C PRO A 80 15.60 12.45 -16.09
N ALA A 81 14.83 12.16 -15.05
CA ALA A 81 15.22 12.33 -13.65
C ALA A 81 16.17 11.21 -13.20
N VAL A 82 17.35 11.10 -13.81
CA VAL A 82 18.40 10.16 -13.39
C VAL A 82 19.70 10.93 -13.22
N ASN A 83 20.14 11.06 -11.97
CA ASN A 83 21.21 11.98 -11.57
C ASN A 83 20.99 13.39 -12.14
N TYR A 84 19.73 13.82 -12.22
CA TYR A 84 19.36 15.07 -12.86
C TYR A 84 19.84 16.24 -12.02
N PRO A 85 20.72 17.11 -12.55
CA PRO A 85 21.29 18.18 -11.76
C PRO A 85 20.27 19.31 -11.60
N LEU A 86 19.88 19.59 -10.34
CA LEU A 86 18.81 20.53 -10.05
C LEU A 86 19.14 21.99 -10.41
N TYR A 87 20.43 22.32 -10.59
CA TYR A 87 20.84 23.66 -11.05
C TYR A 87 20.22 24.05 -12.40
N LEU A 88 19.85 23.06 -13.23
CA LEU A 88 19.14 23.28 -14.50
C LEU A 88 17.74 23.88 -14.31
N GLU A 89 17.15 23.73 -13.12
CA GLU A 89 15.86 24.33 -12.78
C GLU A 89 15.99 25.66 -12.06
N ASN A 90 16.99 25.79 -11.19
CA ASN A 90 17.35 26.99 -10.46
C ASN A 90 18.85 26.95 -10.14
N THR A 91 19.59 27.95 -10.60
CA THR A 91 21.05 28.03 -10.51
C THR A 91 21.61 28.01 -9.08
N HIS A 92 20.79 28.22 -8.05
CA HIS A 92 21.18 28.14 -6.65
C HIS A 92 21.16 26.71 -6.09
N TYR A 93 20.55 25.75 -6.80
CA TYR A 93 20.51 24.36 -6.37
C TYR A 93 21.83 23.65 -6.72
N ILE A 94 22.36 22.88 -5.77
CA ILE A 94 23.63 22.16 -5.90
C ILE A 94 23.47 20.63 -5.88
N ASP A 95 22.25 20.13 -5.67
CA ASP A 95 21.93 18.72 -5.56
C ASP A 95 21.59 18.07 -6.91
N ALA A 96 21.51 16.74 -6.91
CA ALA A 96 20.99 15.93 -8.02
C ALA A 96 19.80 15.09 -7.56
N SER A 97 18.85 14.83 -8.46
CA SER A 97 17.63 14.04 -8.17
C SER A 97 17.54 12.79 -9.05
N CYS A 98 17.00 11.72 -8.48
CA CYS A 98 16.56 10.54 -9.19
C CYS A 98 15.11 10.26 -8.83
N ASP A 99 14.20 10.34 -9.80
CA ASP A 99 12.77 10.20 -9.55
C ASP A 99 12.17 9.16 -10.50
N ASP A 100 11.42 8.23 -9.93
CA ASP A 100 10.69 7.19 -10.66
C ASP A 100 9.20 7.24 -10.30
N SER A 101 8.35 6.68 -11.16
CA SER A 101 6.95 6.35 -10.87
C SER A 101 6.66 4.89 -11.23
N VAL A 102 5.59 4.33 -10.66
CA VAL A 102 5.18 2.95 -10.92
C VAL A 102 3.69 2.91 -11.24
N THR A 103 3.33 2.23 -12.34
CA THR A 103 1.95 1.79 -12.60
C THR A 103 1.79 0.36 -12.12
N LEU A 104 0.84 0.12 -11.22
CA LEU A 104 0.65 -1.14 -10.51
C LEU A 104 -0.83 -1.46 -10.36
N PHE A 105 -1.21 -2.73 -10.56
CA PHE A 105 -2.48 -3.26 -10.05
C PHE A 105 -2.35 -3.50 -8.55
N THR A 106 -3.25 -2.93 -7.75
CA THR A 106 -3.18 -3.00 -6.28
C THR A 106 -3.22 -4.43 -5.73
N GLN A 107 -3.70 -5.39 -6.54
CA GLN A 107 -3.72 -6.81 -6.21
C GLN A 107 -2.67 -7.67 -6.97
N TYR A 108 -1.54 -7.08 -7.37
CA TYR A 108 -0.53 -7.80 -8.16
C TYR A 108 0.46 -8.62 -7.30
N SER A 109 0.92 -8.06 -6.18
CA SER A 109 1.96 -8.66 -5.32
C SER A 109 1.46 -8.77 -3.88
N THR A 110 2.35 -8.91 -2.90
CA THR A 110 1.96 -8.89 -1.47
C THR A 110 1.06 -7.69 -1.17
N GLN A 111 -0.14 -7.95 -0.67
CA GLN A 111 -1.24 -6.99 -0.65
C GLN A 111 -2.15 -7.20 0.56
N TRP A 112 -3.01 -6.20 0.81
CA TRP A 112 -4.22 -6.33 1.61
C TRP A 112 -5.41 -5.98 0.74
N ASP A 113 -6.46 -6.80 0.82
CA ASP A 113 -7.74 -6.52 0.18
C ASP A 113 -8.64 -5.79 1.17
N ALA A 114 -9.07 -4.59 0.81
CA ALA A 114 -9.98 -3.79 1.62
C ALA A 114 -11.39 -4.41 1.65
N LEU A 115 -12.23 -3.95 2.59
CA LEU A 115 -13.64 -4.38 2.67
C LEU A 115 -14.45 -4.08 1.40
N SER A 116 -13.99 -3.12 0.59
CA SER A 116 -14.60 -2.72 -0.67
C SER A 116 -14.01 -3.41 -1.91
N HIS A 117 -13.02 -4.30 -1.74
CA HIS A 117 -12.47 -5.06 -2.86
C HIS A 117 -13.48 -6.12 -3.36
#